data_AF-A0A6I7QP15-F1
#
_entry.id   AF-A0A6I7QP15-F1
#
_cell.length_a   1.000
_cell.length_b   1.000
_cell.length_c   1.000
_cell.angle_alpha   90.00
_cell.angle_beta   90.00
_cell.angle_gamma   90.00
#
_symmetry.space_group_name_H-M   'P 1'
#
loop_
_entity.id
_entity.type
_entity.pdbx_description
1 polymer ?
#
loop_
_entity_poly.entity_id
_entity_poly.type
_entity_poly.pdbx_seq_one_letter_code
_entity_poly.pdbx_strand_id
1 'polypeptide(L)'
;KEAEIMLDHANITCNKNGIPFDTRSPLVTSGIRLGTPALTTRGMREQEMEFVAHAILEVLNSRGAEATVKAVADRVAAFCGDFPLHA
;
A
#
# COMPACT_ATOMS: atom_id res chain seq x y z
N LYS A 1 6.10 7.57 8.72
CA LYS A 1 4.88 8.41 8.62
C LYS A 1 4.54 8.77 7.17
N GLU A 2 5.46 9.36 6.41
CA GLU A 2 5.20 9.79 5.02
C GLU A 2 4.74 8.66 4.11
N ALA A 3 5.42 7.50 4.14
CA ALA A 3 5.05 6.33 3.34
C ALA A 3 3.61 5.85 3.58
N GLU A 4 3.19 5.77 4.85
CA GLU A 4 1.82 5.37 5.22
C GLU A 4 0.79 6.32 4.60
N ILE A 5 0.99 7.64 4.73
CA ILE A 5 0.05 8.65 4.21
C ILE A 5 0.00 8.63 2.68
N MET A 6 1.15 8.53 2.01
CA MET A 6 1.20 8.48 0.55
C MET A 6 0.48 7.26 -0.01
N LEU A 7 0.63 6.10 0.64
CA LEU A 7 -0.06 4.87 0.27
C LEU A 7 -1.56 4.96 0.54
N ASP A 8 -1.97 5.59 1.65
CA ASP A 8 -3.38 5.79 1.98
C ASP A 8 -4.08 6.66 0.91
N HIS A 9 -3.43 7.73 0.44
CA HIS A 9 -3.92 8.53 -0.70
C HIS A 9 -3.99 7.76 -2.02
N ALA A 10 -3.28 6.64 -2.13
CA ALA A 10 -3.32 5.73 -3.28
C ALA A 10 -4.30 4.56 -3.09
N ASN A 11 -5.19 4.61 -2.10
CA ASN A 11 -6.10 3.52 -1.70
C ASN A 11 -5.38 2.25 -1.21
N ILE A 12 -4.16 2.36 -0.68
CA ILE A 12 -3.37 1.25 -0.13
C ILE A 12 -3.16 1.48 1.36
N THR A 13 -3.97 0.82 2.19
CA THR A 13 -3.86 0.97 3.65
C THR A 13 -2.77 0.07 4.23
N CYS A 14 -1.86 0.66 5.00
CA CYS A 14 -0.83 -0.05 5.76
C CYS A 14 -0.56 0.65 7.09
N ASN A 15 0.38 0.12 7.88
CA ASN A 15 0.76 0.71 9.17
C ASN A 15 2.26 0.98 9.22
N LYS A 16 2.66 2.16 9.69
CA LYS A 16 4.03 2.50 10.07
C LYS A 16 4.47 1.61 11.22
N ASN A 17 5.66 1.03 11.09
CA ASN A 17 6.21 0.12 12.07
C ASN A 17 7.69 0.40 12.26
N GLY A 18 8.19 0.30 13.50
CA GLY A 18 9.62 0.35 13.76
C GLY A 18 10.34 -0.83 13.12
N ILE A 19 11.58 -0.65 12.73
CA ILE A 19 12.47 -1.74 12.29
C ILE A 19 13.48 -2.06 13.40
N PRO A 20 14.18 -3.21 13.35
CA PRO A 20 15.26 -3.48 14.30
C PRO A 20 16.27 -2.32 14.32
N PHE A 21 16.60 -1.84 15.52
CA PHE A 21 17.54 -0.73 15.75
C PHE A 21 17.12 0.61 15.09
N ASP A 22 15.82 0.86 14.93
CA ASP A 22 15.31 2.11 14.37
C ASP A 22 15.83 3.33 15.12
N THR A 23 16.45 4.25 14.39
CA THR A 23 17.02 5.50 14.94
C THR A 23 16.00 6.62 15.00
N ARG A 24 14.83 6.46 14.35
CA ARG A 24 13.75 7.44 14.36
C ARG A 24 12.83 7.25 15.57
N SER A 25 12.17 8.34 15.98
CA SER A 25 11.15 8.30 17.03
C SER A 25 10.03 7.29 16.73
N PRO A 26 9.48 6.61 17.76
CA PRO A 26 8.33 5.71 17.61
C PRO A 26 7.10 6.33 16.91
N LEU A 27 6.96 7.66 16.92
CA LEU A 27 5.87 8.37 16.23
C LEU A 27 6.07 8.46 14.71
N VAL A 28 7.32 8.37 14.24
CA VAL A 28 7.70 8.52 12.83
C VAL A 28 7.96 7.17 12.18
N THR A 29 8.78 6.34 12.85
CA THR A 29 9.31 5.03 12.41
C THR A 29 10.01 5.03 11.06
N SER A 30 10.77 3.97 10.79
CA SER A 30 11.50 3.77 9.54
C SER A 30 10.93 2.74 8.58
N GLY A 31 9.93 1.97 9.01
CA GLY A 31 9.31 0.94 8.18
C GLY A 31 7.80 1.08 8.07
N ILE A 32 7.24 0.23 7.20
CA ILE A 32 5.83 -0.09 7.10
C ILE A 32 5.67 -1.60 7.27
N ARG A 33 4.53 -2.04 7.79
CA ARG A 33 4.16 -3.44 7.88
C ARG A 33 3.05 -3.75 6.88
N LEU A 34 3.28 -4.79 6.10
CA LEU A 34 2.35 -5.31 5.10
C LEU A 34 1.88 -6.71 5.50
N GLY A 35 0.64 -7.03 5.15
CA GLY A 35 0.05 -8.34 5.40
C GLY A 35 -0.90 -8.71 4.28
N THR A 36 -0.88 -9.98 3.90
CA THR A 36 -1.73 -10.55 2.83
C THR A 36 -3.11 -11.07 3.27
N PRO A 37 -3.42 -11.39 4.55
CA PRO A 37 -4.66 -12.11 4.88
C PRO A 37 -5.95 -11.49 4.34
N ALA A 38 -6.11 -10.16 4.44
CA ALA A 38 -7.31 -9.48 3.95
C ALA A 38 -7.47 -9.59 2.42
N LEU A 39 -6.36 -9.55 1.68
CA LEU A 39 -6.35 -9.69 0.22
C LEU A 39 -6.60 -11.13 -0.19
N THR A 40 -5.96 -12.08 0.49
CA THR A 40 -6.14 -13.52 0.24
C THR A 40 -7.58 -13.98 0.55
N THR A 41 -8.21 -13.47 1.61
CA THR A 41 -9.64 -13.74 1.89
C THR A 41 -10.57 -13.24 0.79
N ARG A 42 -10.18 -12.19 0.06
CA ARG A 42 -10.92 -11.67 -1.10
C ARG A 42 -10.64 -12.43 -2.40
N GLY A 43 -9.82 -13.47 -2.37
CA GLY A 43 -9.53 -14.33 -3.52
C GLY A 43 -8.27 -13.98 -4.32
N MET A 44 -7.52 -12.97 -3.89
CA MET A 44 -6.25 -12.59 -4.54
C MET A 44 -5.16 -13.64 -4.30
N ARG A 45 -4.36 -13.92 -5.32
CA ARG A 45 -3.26 -14.89 -5.33
C ARG A 45 -1.93 -14.22 -5.66
N GLU A 46 -0.91 -15.01 -5.94
CA GLU A 46 0.47 -14.55 -6.17
C GLU A 46 0.57 -13.52 -7.29
N GLN A 47 -0.16 -13.70 -8.39
CA GLN A 47 -0.17 -12.79 -9.54
C GLN A 47 -0.73 -11.40 -9.15
N GLU A 48 -1.79 -11.38 -8.35
CA GLU A 48 -2.36 -10.14 -7.82
C GLU A 48 -1.41 -9.42 -6.87
N MET A 49 -0.59 -10.16 -6.10
CA MET A 49 0.39 -9.56 -5.20
C MET A 49 1.50 -8.82 -5.94
N GLU A 50 1.83 -9.24 -7.16
CA GLU A 50 2.78 -8.52 -8.02
C GLU A 50 2.24 -7.13 -8.40
N PHE A 51 0.96 -7.03 -8.77
CA PHE A 51 0.29 -5.75 -8.99
C PHE A 51 0.34 -4.85 -7.75
N VAL A 52 0.00 -5.40 -6.58
CA VAL A 52 0.02 -4.65 -5.30
C VAL A 52 1.42 -4.15 -4.98
N ALA A 53 2.45 -4.99 -5.16
CA ALA A 53 3.84 -4.61 -4.92
C ALA A 53 4.30 -3.49 -5.87
N HIS A 54 3.94 -3.57 -7.15
CA HIS A 54 4.25 -2.51 -8.13
C HIS A 54 3.55 -1.19 -7.81
N ALA A 55 2.26 -1.23 -7.42
CA ALA A 55 1.53 -0.04 -7.01
C ALA A 55 2.18 0.65 -5.80
N ILE A 56 2.60 -0.13 -4.79
CA ILE A 56 3.34 0.38 -3.63
C ILE A 56 4.64 1.05 -4.06
N LEU A 57 5.45 0.37 -4.88
CA LEU A 57 6.73 0.90 -5.35
C LEU A 57 6.57 2.18 -6.16
N GLU A 58 5.56 2.25 -7.03
CA GLU A 58 5.30 3.42 -7.86
C GLU A 58 4.98 4.66 -7.00
N VAL A 59 4.11 4.51 -6.01
CA VAL A 59 3.78 5.59 -5.05
C VAL A 59 5.03 6.05 -4.30
N LEU A 60 5.78 5.11 -3.70
CA LEU A 60 6.95 5.44 -2.89
C LEU A 60 8.07 6.08 -3.71
N ASN A 61 8.32 5.59 -4.93
CA ASN A 61 9.33 6.14 -5.84
C ASN A 61 8.95 7.51 -6.40
N SER A 62 7.64 7.78 -6.57
CA SER A 62 7.15 9.10 -6.96
C SER A 62 7.36 10.18 -5.90
N ARG A 63 7.73 9.79 -4.66
CA ARG A 63 7.84 10.67 -3.49
C ARG A 63 6.56 11.48 -3.23
N GLY A 64 5.40 10.90 -3.59
CA GLY A 64 4.10 11.53 -3.37
C GLY A 64 3.69 12.53 -4.44
N ALA A 65 4.23 12.43 -5.66
CA ALA A 65 3.77 13.24 -6.79
C ALA A 65 2.27 13.01 -7.02
N GLU A 66 1.46 14.07 -6.86
CA GLU A 66 0.00 13.96 -6.83
C GLU A 66 -0.59 13.26 -8.05
N ALA A 67 -0.06 13.55 -9.24
CA ALA A 67 -0.49 12.91 -10.48
C ALA A 67 -0.26 11.39 -10.46
N THR A 68 0.89 10.94 -9.97
CA THR A 68 1.22 9.51 -9.86
C THR A 68 0.36 8.85 -8.78
N VAL A 69 0.24 9.46 -7.60
CA VAL A 69 -0.59 8.96 -6.51
C VAL A 69 -2.04 8.77 -6.97
N LYS A 70 -2.60 9.78 -7.66
CA LYS A 70 -3.96 9.69 -8.22
C LYS A 70 -4.08 8.59 -9.26
N ALA A 71 -3.12 8.47 -10.19
CA ALA A 71 -3.14 7.44 -11.22
C ALA A 71 -3.02 6.02 -10.64
N VAL A 72 -2.26 5.85 -9.55
CA VAL A 72 -2.23 4.58 -8.80
C VAL A 72 -3.57 4.35 -8.10
N ALA A 73 -4.13 5.36 -7.43
CA ALA A 73 -5.41 5.26 -6.72
C ALA A 73 -6.54 4.78 -7.64
N ASP A 74 -6.63 5.35 -8.84
CA ASP A 74 -7.63 5.00 -9.85
C ASP A 74 -7.45 3.52 -10.31
N ARG A 75 -6.21 3.07 -10.54
CA ARG A 75 -5.91 1.67 -10.90
C ARG A 75 -6.21 0.70 -9.76
N VAL A 76 -5.86 1.04 -8.52
CA VAL A 76 -6.14 0.23 -7.33
C VAL A 76 -7.65 0.08 -7.12
N ALA A 77 -8.41 1.16 -7.31
CA ALA A 77 -9.87 1.13 -7.22
C ALA A 77 -10.49 0.22 -8.27
N ALA A 78 -10.05 0.33 -9.54
CA ALA A 78 -10.50 -0.55 -10.62
C ALA A 78 -10.18 -2.01 -10.31
N PHE A 79 -8.93 -2.30 -9.92
CA PHE A 79 -8.47 -3.64 -9.56
C PHE A 79 -9.26 -4.23 -8.39
N CYS A 80 -9.61 -3.44 -7.37
CA CYS A 80 -10.43 -3.90 -6.25
C CYS A 80 -11.87 -4.26 -6.66
N GLY A 81 -12.37 -3.72 -7.78
CA GLY A 81 -13.69 -4.05 -8.33
C GLY A 81 -13.82 -5.51 -8.74
N ASP A 82 -12.71 -6.17 -9.10
CA ASP A 82 -12.69 -7.58 -9.48
C ASP A 82 -12.75 -8.53 -8.26
N PHE A 83 -12.59 -8.00 -7.03
CA PHE A 83 -12.52 -8.77 -5.78
C PHE A 83 -13.49 -8.24 -4.72
N PRO A 84 -14.82 -8.38 -4.88
CA PRO A 84 -15.79 -7.81 -3.95
C PRO A 84 -15.67 -8.36 -2.52
N LEU A 85 -15.97 -7.52 -1.52
CA LEU A 85 -15.83 -7.87 -0.09
C LEU A 85 -16.99 -8.74 0.42
N HIS A 86 -18.17 -8.55 -0.15
CA HIS A 86 -19.39 -9.28 0.12
C HIS A 86 -20.02 -9.66 -1.22
N ALA A 87 -20.22 -10.96 -1.44
CA ALA A 87 -20.97 -11.51 -2.57
C ALA A 87 -22.28 -12.12 -2.06
#